data_AF-A0A7S2YBK2-F1
#
_entry.id   AF-A0A7S2YBK2-F1
#
_cell.length_a   1.000
_cell.length_b   1.000
_cell.length_c   1.000
_cell.angle_alpha   90.00
_cell.angle_beta   90.00
_cell.angle_gamma   90.00
#
_symmetry.space_group_name_H-M   'P 1'
#
loop_
_entity.id
_entity.type
_entity.pdbx_description
1 polymer ?
#
loop_
_entity_poly.entity_id
_entity_poly.type
_entity_poly.pdbx_seq_one_letter_code
_entity_poly.pdbx_strand_id
1 'polypeptide(L)'
;IIDVEDGMRFGRDLQLEPLAFETIHAQVEAEMGEALAVTSASAADGLVVENVASLGSAATSSLRLSGEADQVLAEAVAEAEDPAHLLARSGDKSFVTDYLFLIIKQTAICNAVPTDFATRGKKTKMMRVGFAGFCCRHCSGGIVSDFSCRSFCSAADNLSSAISSYFANHLMKCGYVPTRIKKALSAYRKLHQRQMSQLPYGSQRRLFHEIWSRLRAADKSEPEMEEVVQNMKVPPRKIVAPRKPAPAQLRNPDDDDEIAIEDSGDEEWNSDGDA
;
A
#
# COMPACT_ATOMS: atom_id res chain seq x y z
N ILE A 1 -6.93 -33.52 14.32
CA ILE A 1 -5.80 -33.88 13.43
C ILE A 1 -6.44 -34.13 12.09
N ILE A 2 -6.23 -33.22 11.14
CA ILE A 2 -6.80 -33.32 9.79
C ILE A 2 -5.65 -33.81 8.93
N ASP A 3 -5.67 -35.09 8.57
CA ASP A 3 -4.77 -35.65 7.56
C ASP A 3 -5.20 -35.10 6.21
N VAL A 4 -4.29 -34.35 5.58
CA VAL A 4 -4.44 -33.91 4.20
C VAL A 4 -3.46 -34.75 3.40
N GLU A 5 -4.01 -35.71 2.64
CA GLU A 5 -3.28 -36.59 1.74
C GLU A 5 -2.58 -35.80 0.63
N ASP A 6 -1.47 -36.40 0.23
CA ASP A 6 -0.43 -36.02 -0.71
C ASP A 6 -0.90 -35.26 -1.97
N GLY A 7 -0.29 -34.10 -2.22
CA GLY A 7 -0.56 -33.31 -3.43
C GLY A 7 0.09 -31.93 -3.44
N MET A 8 1.40 -31.88 -3.72
CA MET A 8 2.23 -30.68 -3.92
C MET A 8 2.38 -29.75 -2.71
N ARG A 9 3.12 -30.22 -1.69
CA ARG A 9 3.84 -29.31 -0.80
C ARG A 9 5.09 -28.80 -1.52
N PHE A 10 5.05 -27.56 -1.98
CA PHE A 10 6.24 -26.80 -2.35
C PHE A 10 7.13 -26.62 -1.10
N GLY A 11 7.88 -27.66 -0.75
CA GLY A 11 8.99 -27.61 0.20
C GLY A 11 10.18 -26.88 -0.42
N ARG A 12 9.99 -25.62 -0.86
CA ARG A 12 11.13 -24.73 -1.01
C ARG A 12 11.58 -24.35 0.39
N ASP A 13 12.62 -25.06 0.84
CA ASP A 13 13.57 -24.70 1.90
C ASP A 13 13.13 -23.52 2.78
N LEU A 14 12.21 -23.80 3.71
CA LEU A 14 11.84 -22.91 4.82
C LEU A 14 13.00 -22.67 5.81
N GLN A 15 14.20 -23.14 5.50
CA GLN A 15 15.42 -22.96 6.30
C GLN A 15 16.33 -21.86 5.76
N LEU A 16 15.95 -21.16 4.68
CA LEU A 16 16.63 -19.92 4.35
C LEU A 16 16.26 -18.89 5.40
N GLU A 17 17.14 -18.74 6.40
CA GLU A 17 17.09 -17.59 7.29
C GLU A 17 17.00 -16.33 6.43
N PRO A 18 16.11 -15.38 6.77
CA PRO A 18 16.02 -14.11 6.05
C PRO A 18 17.42 -13.53 5.91
N LEU A 19 17.88 -13.36 4.66
CA LEU A 19 19.20 -12.78 4.39
C LEU A 19 19.32 -11.50 5.22
N ALA A 20 20.41 -11.38 5.97
CA ALA A 20 20.67 -10.21 6.78
C ALA A 20 20.47 -8.95 5.92
N PHE A 21 19.76 -7.98 6.49
CA PHE A 21 19.34 -6.76 5.79
C PHE A 21 20.53 -6.03 5.14
N GLU A 22 21.68 -6.06 5.80
CA GLU A 22 22.95 -5.50 5.30
C GLU A 22 23.38 -6.14 3.97
N THR A 23 23.24 -7.46 3.85
CA THR A 23 23.51 -8.21 2.62
C THR A 23 22.54 -7.82 1.51
N ILE A 24 21.27 -7.57 1.87
CA ILE A 24 20.25 -7.13 0.92
C ILE A 24 20.58 -5.74 0.38
N HIS A 25 20.93 -4.80 1.27
CA HIS A 25 21.29 -3.44 0.91
C HIS A 25 22.54 -3.42 0.02
N ALA A 26 23.59 -4.15 0.41
CA ALA A 26 24.83 -4.24 -0.33
C ALA A 26 24.61 -4.79 -1.76
N GLN A 27 23.75 -5.80 -1.92
CA GLN A 27 23.43 -6.34 -3.24
C GLN A 27 22.62 -5.37 -4.10
N VAL A 28 21.64 -4.65 -3.52
CA VAL A 28 20.88 -3.63 -4.27
C VAL A 28 21.78 -2.48 -4.68
N GLU A 29 22.70 -2.05 -3.81
CA GLU A 29 23.70 -1.03 -4.15
C GLU A 29 24.66 -1.51 -5.23
N ALA A 30 25.09 -2.78 -5.20
CA ALA A 30 25.92 -3.38 -6.23
C ALA A 30 25.20 -3.46 -7.59
N GLU A 31 23.96 -3.95 -7.61
CA GLU A 31 23.13 -4.04 -8.82
C GLU A 31 22.83 -2.65 -9.41
N MET A 32 22.54 -1.65 -8.57
CA MET A 32 22.35 -0.27 -9.02
C MET A 32 23.65 0.34 -9.56
N GLY A 33 24.80 0.03 -8.93
CA GLY A 33 26.11 0.46 -9.40
C GLY A 33 26.47 -0.14 -10.77
N GLU A 34 26.17 -1.42 -10.98
CA GLU A 34 26.41 -2.11 -12.24
C GLU A 34 25.50 -1.59 -13.37
N ALA A 35 24.22 -1.33 -13.08
CA ALA A 35 23.30 -0.71 -14.04
C ALA A 35 23.75 0.70 -14.49
N LEU A 36 24.37 1.48 -13.60
CA LEU A 36 24.98 2.77 -13.92
C LEU A 36 26.29 2.62 -14.72
N ALA A 37 27.08 1.58 -14.46
CA ALA A 37 28.30 1.30 -15.24
C ALA A 37 27.98 0.90 -16.69
N VAL A 38 26.96 0.06 -16.90
CA VAL A 38 26.53 -0.39 -18.24
C VAL A 38 26.01 0.77 -19.10
N THR A 39 25.37 1.78 -18.50
CA THR A 39 24.91 2.97 -19.25
C THR A 39 26.05 3.91 -19.64
N SER A 40 27.16 3.93 -18.89
CA SER A 40 28.36 4.72 -19.22
C SER A 40 29.24 4.10 -20.32
N ALA A 41 29.18 2.78 -20.51
CA ALA A 41 29.97 2.07 -21.52
C ALA A 41 29.43 2.23 -22.96
N SER A 42 28.21 2.74 -23.13
CA SER A 42 27.61 3.00 -24.46
C SER A 42 27.84 4.43 -24.97
N ALA A 43 28.57 5.28 -24.22
CA ALA A 43 28.85 6.68 -24.58
C ALA A 43 30.32 6.92 -24.95
N ALA A 44 30.97 5.93 -25.58
CA ALA A 44 32.29 6.10 -26.18
C ALA A 44 32.16 6.48 -27.67
N ASP A 45 31.67 7.69 -27.94
CA ASP A 45 32.17 8.49 -29.06
C ASP A 45 32.29 9.95 -28.59
N GLY A 46 33.38 10.61 -28.95
CA GLY A 46 34.10 11.54 -28.08
C GLY A 46 33.36 12.80 -27.62
N LEU A 47 33.51 13.13 -26.33
CA LEU A 47 33.90 14.49 -25.91
C LEU A 47 34.44 14.51 -24.47
N VAL A 48 35.58 15.18 -24.30
CA VAL A 48 36.31 15.37 -23.04
C VAL A 48 35.53 16.35 -22.15
N VAL A 49 35.18 15.94 -20.92
CA VAL A 49 34.83 16.88 -19.85
C VAL A 49 35.52 16.44 -18.56
N GLU A 50 36.57 17.17 -18.20
CA GLU A 50 37.20 17.12 -16.89
C GLU A 50 36.23 17.66 -15.83
N ASN A 51 35.74 16.81 -14.92
CA ASN A 51 35.38 17.24 -13.57
C ASN A 51 35.21 16.05 -12.60
N VAL A 52 36.34 15.52 -12.12
CA VAL A 52 36.40 14.47 -11.08
C VAL A 52 36.80 15.09 -9.74
N ALA A 53 35.88 15.82 -9.11
CA ALA A 53 36.06 16.31 -7.75
C ALA A 53 34.73 16.57 -7.02
N SER A 54 33.75 15.65 -7.07
CA SER A 54 32.55 15.75 -6.21
C SER A 54 31.78 14.43 -6.05
N LEU A 55 32.47 13.30 -5.85
CA LEU A 55 31.82 11.97 -5.64
C LEU A 55 31.95 11.42 -4.21
N GLY A 56 32.72 12.06 -3.34
CA GLY A 56 32.95 11.59 -1.96
C GLY A 56 31.83 11.87 -0.96
N SER A 57 30.81 12.67 -1.31
CA SER A 57 29.78 13.14 -0.35
C SER A 57 28.44 12.38 -0.44
N ALA A 58 28.19 11.64 -1.52
CA ALA A 58 26.92 10.93 -1.73
C ALA A 58 26.86 9.60 -0.96
N ALA A 59 27.96 8.84 -0.91
CA ALA A 59 28.02 7.53 -0.26
C ALA A 59 27.79 7.60 1.26
N THR A 60 28.32 8.64 1.92
CA THR A 60 28.09 8.89 3.36
C THR A 60 26.67 9.37 3.68
N SER A 61 25.96 9.99 2.72
CA SER A 61 24.54 10.30 2.87
C SER A 61 23.64 9.07 2.69
N SER A 62 23.98 8.15 1.77
CA SER A 62 23.21 6.93 1.53
C SER A 62 23.18 6.03 2.77
N LEU A 63 24.35 5.80 3.39
CA LEU A 63 24.48 4.97 4.61
C LEU A 63 23.77 5.56 5.85
N ARG A 64 23.55 6.88 5.91
CA ARG A 64 22.81 7.51 7.01
C ARG A 64 21.30 7.40 6.85
N LEU A 65 20.80 7.29 5.62
CA LEU A 65 19.37 7.16 5.33
C LEU A 65 18.83 5.77 5.68
N SER A 66 19.65 4.72 5.62
CA SER A 66 19.26 3.38 6.08
C SER A 66 19.07 3.35 7.60
N GLY A 67 20.01 3.93 8.37
CA GLY A 67 19.93 3.94 9.83
C GLY A 67 18.68 4.64 10.41
N GLU A 68 18.23 5.76 9.81
CA GLU A 68 16.99 6.43 10.23
C GLU A 68 15.75 5.55 9.92
N ALA A 69 15.74 4.87 8.77
CA ALA A 69 14.65 3.98 8.38
C ALA A 69 14.55 2.76 9.31
N ASP A 70 15.69 2.17 9.68
CA ASP A 70 15.77 1.04 10.60
C ASP A 70 15.31 1.42 12.00
N GLN A 71 15.68 2.62 12.46
CA GLN A 71 15.18 3.15 13.73
C GLN A 71 13.65 3.30 13.71
N VAL A 72 13.08 3.83 12.63
CA VAL A 72 11.61 3.95 12.49
C VAL A 72 10.93 2.58 12.51
N LEU A 73 11.53 1.57 11.86
CA LEU A 73 11.01 0.20 11.89
C LEU A 73 11.10 -0.41 13.28
N ALA A 74 12.23 -0.26 13.97
CA ALA A 74 12.42 -0.73 15.33
C ALA A 74 11.43 -0.08 16.30
N GLU A 75 11.24 1.25 16.21
CA GLU A 75 10.22 1.99 16.96
C GLU A 75 8.82 1.43 16.68
N ALA A 76 8.47 1.16 15.42
CA ALA A 76 7.15 0.63 15.06
C ALA A 76 6.90 -0.79 15.59
N VAL A 77 7.95 -1.61 15.71
CA VAL A 77 7.87 -2.95 16.31
C VAL A 77 7.73 -2.86 17.84
N ALA A 78 8.49 -1.96 18.47
CA ALA A 78 8.48 -1.74 19.91
C ALA A 78 7.26 -0.94 20.42
N GLU A 79 6.56 -0.23 19.52
CA GLU A 79 5.36 0.54 19.84
C GLU A 79 4.32 -0.32 20.55
N ALA A 80 3.85 0.15 21.71
CA ALA A 80 2.85 -0.53 22.51
C ALA A 80 1.58 -0.82 21.70
N GLU A 81 1.03 -2.02 21.90
CA GLU A 81 -0.18 -2.42 21.22
C GLU A 81 -1.39 -1.75 21.88
N ASP A 82 -2.20 -1.08 21.07
CA ASP A 82 -3.51 -0.58 21.46
C ASP A 82 -4.56 -1.23 20.56
N PRO A 83 -5.12 -2.39 20.96
CA PRO A 83 -6.08 -3.11 20.13
C PRO A 83 -7.38 -2.34 19.85
N ALA A 84 -7.68 -1.28 20.62
CA ALA A 84 -8.89 -0.48 20.42
C ALA A 84 -8.71 0.56 19.30
N HIS A 85 -7.48 1.03 19.06
CA HIS A 85 -7.22 2.12 18.12
C HIS A 85 -6.27 1.73 16.97
N LEU A 86 -5.35 0.79 17.18
CA LEU A 86 -4.34 0.39 16.21
C LEU A 86 -4.69 -0.97 15.59
N LEU A 87 -4.47 -1.06 14.27
CA LEU A 87 -4.83 -2.24 13.51
C LEU A 87 -3.72 -3.31 13.48
N ALA A 88 -2.46 -2.86 13.39
CA ALA A 88 -1.28 -3.73 13.38
C ALA A 88 -0.81 -4.06 14.80
N ARG A 89 -0.42 -5.31 14.99
CA ARG A 89 0.32 -5.84 16.15
C ARG A 89 1.79 -6.03 15.80
N SER A 90 2.65 -6.09 16.81
CA SER A 90 4.09 -6.31 16.64
C SER A 90 4.38 -7.64 15.92
N GLY A 91 3.65 -8.71 16.30
CA GLY A 91 3.76 -10.04 15.70
C GLY A 91 3.33 -10.14 14.23
N ASP A 92 2.64 -9.14 13.70
CA ASP A 92 2.21 -9.14 12.29
C ASP A 92 3.39 -8.97 11.32
N LYS A 93 4.52 -8.45 11.82
CA LYS A 93 5.72 -8.18 11.02
C LYS A 93 6.28 -9.42 10.31
N SER A 94 6.14 -10.60 10.90
CA SER A 94 6.67 -11.85 10.31
C SER A 94 5.86 -12.34 9.09
N PHE A 95 4.68 -11.76 8.84
CA PHE A 95 3.80 -12.18 7.75
C PHE A 95 3.90 -11.29 6.50
N VAL A 96 4.64 -10.18 6.57
CA VAL A 96 4.71 -9.17 5.52
C VAL A 96 6.09 -8.55 5.44
N THR A 97 6.37 -7.86 4.33
CA THR A 97 7.57 -7.01 4.22
C THR A 97 7.54 -5.86 5.22
N ASP A 98 8.71 -5.28 5.48
CA ASP A 98 8.86 -4.08 6.30
C ASP A 98 8.07 -2.90 5.76
N TYR A 99 8.07 -2.73 4.44
CA TYR A 99 7.29 -1.68 3.76
C TYR A 99 5.81 -1.77 4.13
N LEU A 100 5.21 -2.95 3.96
CA LEU A 100 3.80 -3.16 4.23
C LEU A 100 3.48 -3.14 5.73
N PHE A 101 4.37 -3.65 6.58
CA PHE A 101 4.24 -3.56 8.03
C PHE A 101 4.16 -2.09 8.47
N LEU A 102 5.08 -1.25 7.99
CA LEU A 102 5.07 0.19 8.29
C LEU A 102 3.79 0.88 7.81
N ILE A 103 3.27 0.50 6.64
CA ILE A 103 1.98 1.00 6.12
C ILE A 103 0.86 0.65 7.10
N ILE A 104 0.71 -0.63 7.47
CA ILE A 104 -0.37 -1.08 8.35
C ILE A 104 -0.22 -0.41 9.73
N LYS A 105 0.99 -0.22 10.24
CA LYS A 105 1.24 0.52 11.50
C LYS A 105 0.79 1.99 11.46
N GLN A 106 0.66 2.61 10.29
CA GLN A 106 0.10 3.96 10.17
C GLN A 106 -1.43 3.98 10.09
N THR A 107 -2.08 2.82 10.14
CA THR A 107 -3.55 2.73 10.17
C THR A 107 -4.10 2.76 11.60
N ALA A 108 -5.23 3.42 11.77
CA ALA A 108 -6.05 3.37 12.98
C ALA A 108 -7.44 2.82 12.65
N ILE A 109 -8.07 2.18 13.63
CA ILE A 109 -9.46 1.69 13.52
C ILE A 109 -10.40 2.90 13.55
N CYS A 110 -11.42 2.88 12.70
CA CYS A 110 -12.50 3.88 12.74
C CYS A 110 -13.84 3.26 12.39
N ASN A 111 -14.95 3.80 12.90
CA ASN A 111 -16.30 3.26 12.67
C ASN A 111 -17.13 4.18 11.78
N ALA A 112 -17.78 3.64 10.76
CA ALA A 112 -18.60 4.41 9.83
C ALA A 112 -19.64 5.26 10.58
N VAL A 113 -19.69 6.55 10.25
CA VAL A 113 -20.67 7.52 10.76
C VAL A 113 -21.59 7.95 9.61
N PRO A 114 -22.76 8.56 9.89
CA PRO A 114 -23.72 8.93 8.85
C PRO A 114 -23.13 9.78 7.71
N THR A 115 -22.12 10.61 7.97
CA THR A 115 -21.46 11.43 6.94
C THR A 115 -20.64 10.65 5.92
N ASP A 116 -20.17 9.44 6.27
CA ASP A 116 -19.43 8.58 5.34
C ASP A 116 -20.32 8.04 4.21
N PHE A 117 -21.63 7.97 4.45
CA PHE A 117 -22.59 7.43 3.49
C PHE A 117 -22.92 8.42 2.36
N ALA A 118 -22.92 9.72 2.68
CA ALA A 118 -23.27 10.78 1.73
C ALA A 118 -22.29 10.85 0.54
N THR A 119 -21.04 10.42 0.72
CA THR A 119 -19.98 10.56 -0.30
C THR A 119 -19.79 9.32 -1.17
N ARG A 120 -20.36 8.15 -0.81
CA ARG A 120 -20.03 6.85 -1.42
C ARG A 120 -21.09 6.25 -2.36
N GLY A 121 -22.26 6.88 -2.47
CA GLY A 121 -23.28 6.51 -3.46
C GLY A 121 -23.82 5.08 -3.31
N LYS A 122 -23.85 4.30 -4.41
CA LYS A 122 -24.47 2.95 -4.45
C LYS A 122 -23.61 1.84 -3.80
N LYS A 123 -22.30 2.05 -3.62
CA LYS A 123 -21.38 1.04 -3.01
C LYS A 123 -21.59 0.86 -1.50
N THR A 124 -22.47 1.66 -0.91
CA THR A 124 -22.74 1.74 0.52
C THR A 124 -23.76 0.71 1.02
N LYS A 125 -24.36 -0.09 0.13
CA LYS A 125 -25.44 -1.04 0.49
C LYS A 125 -25.07 -2.07 1.56
N MET A 126 -23.79 -2.42 1.71
CA MET A 126 -23.33 -3.38 2.73
C MET A 126 -22.76 -2.72 3.98
N MET A 127 -22.64 -1.39 3.99
CA MET A 127 -22.11 -0.64 5.11
C MET A 127 -23.28 -0.20 6.01
N ARG A 128 -23.07 -0.24 7.32
CA ARG A 128 -24.01 0.29 8.33
C ARG A 128 -23.28 1.24 9.26
N VAL A 129 -24.00 2.13 9.94
CA VAL A 129 -23.38 2.96 10.98
C VAL A 129 -22.74 2.02 12.03
N GLY A 130 -21.52 2.35 12.45
CA GLY A 130 -20.71 1.50 13.33
C GLY A 130 -19.82 0.48 12.63
N PHE A 131 -19.98 0.29 11.31
CA PHE A 131 -19.12 -0.60 10.53
C PHE A 131 -17.66 -0.16 10.59
N ALA A 132 -16.81 -0.98 11.16
CA ALA A 132 -15.40 -0.73 11.33
C ALA A 132 -14.69 -0.67 9.97
N GLY A 133 -13.69 0.18 9.91
CA GLY A 133 -12.78 0.33 8.80
C GLY A 133 -11.46 0.84 9.34
N PHE A 134 -10.63 1.36 8.44
CA PHE A 134 -9.35 1.93 8.82
C PHE A 134 -9.21 3.35 8.30
N CYS A 135 -8.39 4.13 8.99
CA CYS A 135 -8.01 5.47 8.57
C CYS A 135 -6.53 5.75 8.85
N CYS A 136 -6.03 6.87 8.35
CA CYS A 136 -4.69 7.33 8.70
C CYS A 136 -4.67 7.86 10.14
N ARG A 137 -3.83 7.28 11.00
CA ARG A 137 -3.70 7.69 12.41
C ARG A 137 -3.18 9.12 12.60
N HIS A 138 -2.56 9.69 11.56
CA HIS A 138 -2.05 11.06 11.57
C HIS A 138 -3.10 12.08 11.15
N CYS A 139 -4.11 11.66 10.38
CA CYS A 139 -5.18 12.56 9.94
C CYS A 139 -6.25 12.79 11.01
N SER A 140 -6.46 11.84 11.92
CA SER A 140 -7.52 11.90 12.93
C SER A 140 -7.37 13.05 13.93
N GLY A 141 -6.18 13.64 14.07
CA GLY A 141 -5.89 14.76 14.99
C GLY A 141 -5.85 16.16 14.36
N GLY A 142 -6.04 16.28 13.03
CA GLY A 142 -6.00 17.58 12.36
C GLY A 142 -7.24 18.44 12.64
N ILE A 143 -7.04 19.75 12.87
CA ILE A 143 -8.10 20.77 13.00
C ILE A 143 -9.03 20.78 11.77
N VAL A 144 -8.53 20.32 10.62
CA VAL A 144 -9.31 20.20 9.41
C VAL A 144 -10.01 18.84 9.41
N SER A 145 -11.31 18.86 9.63
CA SER A 145 -12.30 17.77 9.65
C SER A 145 -12.43 16.97 8.33
N ASP A 146 -11.33 16.85 7.60
CA ASP A 146 -11.24 16.09 6.38
C ASP A 146 -10.81 14.69 6.77
N PHE A 147 -11.81 13.88 7.07
CA PHE A 147 -11.81 12.41 7.15
C PHE A 147 -11.32 11.74 5.84
N SER A 148 -10.31 12.31 5.20
CA SER A 148 -9.90 12.17 3.79
C SER A 148 -9.21 10.85 3.45
N CYS A 149 -9.10 9.93 4.41
CA CYS A 149 -8.55 8.61 4.16
C CYS A 149 -9.19 7.53 5.05
N ARG A 150 -10.52 7.58 5.20
CA ARG A 150 -11.25 6.47 5.81
C ARG A 150 -11.59 5.45 4.73
N SER A 151 -11.41 4.17 5.00
CA SER A 151 -11.81 3.10 4.11
C SER A 151 -12.58 2.02 4.85
N PHE A 152 -13.63 1.52 4.21
CA PHE A 152 -14.56 0.54 4.75
C PHE A 152 -14.66 -0.55 3.69
N CYS A 153 -13.78 -1.54 3.80
CA CYS A 153 -13.74 -2.66 2.86
C CYS A 153 -14.87 -3.65 3.21
N SER A 154 -15.40 -4.36 2.22
CA SER A 154 -16.43 -5.38 2.40
C SER A 154 -15.88 -6.80 2.59
N ALA A 155 -14.60 -7.01 2.27
CA ALA A 155 -13.92 -8.30 2.32
C ALA A 155 -12.41 -8.13 2.58
N ALA A 156 -11.74 -9.20 3.02
CA ALA A 156 -10.30 -9.22 3.29
C ALA A 156 -9.44 -8.90 2.05
N ASP A 157 -9.81 -9.38 0.87
CA ASP A 157 -9.06 -9.10 -0.37
C ASP A 157 -9.14 -7.62 -0.77
N ASN A 158 -10.32 -7.01 -0.56
CA ASN A 158 -10.52 -5.57 -0.74
C ASN A 158 -9.71 -4.76 0.28
N LEU A 159 -9.55 -5.27 1.51
CA LEU A 159 -8.71 -4.66 2.53
C LEU A 159 -7.24 -4.68 2.12
N SER A 160 -6.72 -5.82 1.66
CA SER A 160 -5.34 -5.95 1.17
C SER A 160 -5.01 -4.93 0.08
N SER A 161 -5.88 -4.87 -0.94
CA SER A 161 -5.72 -3.94 -2.06
C SER A 161 -5.82 -2.47 -1.62
N ALA A 162 -6.75 -2.16 -0.71
CA ALA A 162 -6.94 -0.80 -0.21
C ALA A 162 -5.73 -0.32 0.62
N ILE A 163 -5.15 -1.18 1.44
CA ILE A 163 -3.97 -0.85 2.26
C ILE A 163 -2.72 -0.74 1.38
N SER A 164 -2.45 -1.74 0.55
CA SER A 164 -1.19 -1.84 -0.21
C SER A 164 -1.06 -0.76 -1.29
N SER A 165 -2.18 -0.35 -1.90
CA SER A 165 -2.18 0.59 -3.03
C SER A 165 -2.69 1.98 -2.64
N TYR A 166 -3.96 2.08 -2.26
CA TYR A 166 -4.60 3.37 -2.03
C TYR A 166 -4.03 4.08 -0.78
N PHE A 167 -3.92 3.34 0.32
CA PHE A 167 -3.44 3.90 1.59
C PHE A 167 -1.95 4.20 1.56
N ALA A 168 -1.12 3.35 0.96
CA ALA A 168 0.30 3.63 0.74
C ALA A 168 0.52 4.97 -0.01
N ASN A 169 -0.26 5.22 -1.07
CA ASN A 169 -0.22 6.48 -1.81
C ASN A 169 -0.68 7.67 -0.96
N HIS A 170 -1.68 7.48 -0.10
CA HIS A 170 -2.08 8.51 0.86
C HIS A 170 -0.94 8.87 1.82
N LEU A 171 -0.25 7.89 2.42
CA LEU A 171 0.82 8.15 3.38
C LEU A 171 1.93 9.03 2.80
N MET A 172 2.27 8.82 1.53
CA MET A 172 3.29 9.62 0.83
C MET A 172 2.86 11.08 0.62
N LYS A 173 1.58 11.33 0.36
CA LYS A 173 1.02 12.67 0.09
C LYS A 173 0.49 13.38 1.33
N CYS A 174 0.22 12.64 2.40
CA CYS A 174 -0.44 13.17 3.59
C CYS A 174 0.45 14.17 4.33
N GLY A 175 -0.03 15.41 4.49
CA GLY A 175 0.70 16.47 5.19
C GLY A 175 0.94 16.20 6.67
N TYR A 176 0.11 15.35 7.30
CA TYR A 176 0.19 15.03 8.72
C TYR A 176 1.17 13.89 9.04
N VAL A 177 1.54 13.07 8.05
CA VAL A 177 2.48 11.96 8.27
C VAL A 177 3.90 12.53 8.44
N PRO A 178 4.59 12.21 9.56
CA PRO A 178 5.95 12.67 9.79
C PRO A 178 6.91 12.33 8.65
N THR A 179 7.80 13.27 8.31
CA THR A 179 8.78 13.11 7.21
C THR A 179 9.67 11.88 7.39
N ARG A 180 10.08 11.57 8.63
CA ARG A 180 10.89 10.37 8.94
C ARG A 180 10.20 9.08 8.49
N ILE A 181 8.88 8.98 8.69
CA ILE A 181 8.09 7.81 8.29
C ILE A 181 7.99 7.74 6.75
N LYS A 182 7.80 8.87 6.06
CA LYS A 182 7.77 8.91 4.59
C LYS A 182 9.11 8.49 3.96
N LYS A 183 10.22 8.90 4.57
CA LYS A 183 11.56 8.48 4.16
C LYS A 183 11.74 6.97 4.36
N ALA A 184 11.38 6.45 5.53
CA ALA A 184 11.44 5.02 5.82
C ALA A 184 10.58 4.19 4.83
N LEU A 185 9.34 4.62 4.57
CA LEU A 185 8.48 4.01 3.56
C LEU A 185 9.12 4.01 2.16
N SER A 186 9.77 5.11 1.77
CA SER A 186 10.46 5.19 0.48
C SER A 186 11.67 4.25 0.39
N ALA A 187 12.40 4.08 1.50
CA ALA A 187 13.53 3.15 1.58
C ALA A 187 13.05 1.70 1.44
N TYR A 188 12.11 1.27 2.29
CA TYR A 188 11.61 -0.10 2.27
C TYR A 188 10.78 -0.43 1.02
N ARG A 189 10.19 0.56 0.34
CA ARG A 189 9.50 0.33 -0.94
C ARG A 189 10.44 -0.28 -1.99
N LYS A 190 11.72 0.12 -2.01
CA LYS A 190 12.73 -0.43 -2.93
C LYS A 190 13.04 -1.90 -2.62
N LEU A 191 12.99 -2.27 -1.34
CA LEU A 191 13.29 -3.62 -0.85
C LEU A 191 12.06 -4.54 -0.89
N HIS A 192 10.86 -3.97 -1.06
CA HIS A 192 9.60 -4.68 -0.95
C HIS A 192 9.51 -5.90 -1.88
N GLN A 193 9.87 -5.78 -3.16
CA GLN A 193 9.80 -6.90 -4.11
C GLN A 193 10.70 -8.06 -3.70
N ARG A 194 11.89 -7.75 -3.19
CA ARG A 194 12.84 -8.76 -2.73
C ARG A 194 12.40 -9.41 -1.42
N GLN A 195 11.89 -8.64 -0.47
CA GLN A 195 11.35 -9.19 0.77
C GLN A 195 10.10 -10.05 0.51
N MET A 196 9.28 -9.69 -0.48
CA MET A 196 8.11 -10.49 -0.87
C MET A 196 8.48 -11.91 -1.31
N SER A 197 9.60 -12.11 -2.02
CA SER A 197 10.04 -13.45 -2.44
C SER A 197 10.62 -14.30 -1.30
N GLN A 198 10.98 -13.68 -0.18
CA GLN A 198 11.52 -14.34 1.01
C GLN A 198 10.42 -14.78 2.00
N LEU A 199 9.19 -14.27 1.84
CA LEU A 199 8.10 -14.63 2.73
C LEU A 199 7.53 -16.01 2.39
N PRO A 200 7.07 -16.77 3.40
CA PRO A 200 6.32 -17.99 3.16
C PRO A 200 5.10 -17.72 2.29
N TYR A 201 4.84 -18.62 1.34
CA TYR A 201 3.68 -18.49 0.46
C TYR A 201 2.38 -18.38 1.27
N GLY A 202 1.54 -17.40 0.92
CA GLY A 202 0.26 -17.17 1.59
C GLY A 202 0.33 -16.48 2.96
N SER A 203 1.52 -16.18 3.50
CA SER A 203 1.69 -15.48 4.79
C SER A 203 0.97 -14.12 4.82
N GLN A 204 1.12 -13.32 3.77
CA GLN A 204 0.45 -12.02 3.64
C GLN A 204 -1.08 -12.17 3.59
N ARG A 205 -1.58 -13.15 2.83
CA ARG A 205 -3.02 -13.43 2.75
C ARG A 205 -3.57 -13.78 4.13
N ARG A 206 -2.88 -14.66 4.87
CA ARG A 206 -3.22 -15.01 6.25
C ARG A 206 -3.29 -13.77 7.14
N LEU A 207 -2.29 -12.89 7.08
CA LEU A 207 -2.31 -11.65 7.87
C LEU A 207 -3.53 -10.78 7.55
N PHE A 208 -3.87 -10.56 6.27
CA PHE A 208 -5.03 -9.73 5.94
C PHE A 208 -6.36 -10.35 6.38
N HIS A 209 -6.48 -11.67 6.44
CA HIS A 209 -7.62 -12.33 7.08
C HIS A 209 -7.68 -12.07 8.59
N GLU A 210 -6.54 -12.12 9.29
CA GLU A 210 -6.46 -11.78 10.72
C GLU A 210 -6.82 -10.32 10.99
N ILE A 211 -6.25 -9.40 10.21
CA ILE A 211 -6.55 -7.97 10.29
C ILE A 211 -8.04 -7.71 10.00
N TRP A 212 -8.60 -8.39 8.99
CA TRP A 212 -10.01 -8.32 8.67
C TRP A 212 -10.89 -8.78 9.84
N SER A 213 -10.53 -9.91 10.48
CA SER A 213 -11.21 -10.42 11.67
C SER A 213 -11.19 -9.40 12.81
N ARG A 214 -10.04 -8.75 13.06
CA ARG A 214 -9.91 -7.68 14.07
C ARG A 214 -10.80 -6.47 13.76
N LEU A 215 -10.89 -6.06 12.49
CA LEU A 215 -11.81 -4.99 12.10
C LEU A 215 -13.25 -5.38 12.38
N ARG A 216 -13.68 -6.58 11.98
CA ARG A 216 -15.06 -7.04 12.24
C ARG A 216 -15.36 -7.12 13.74
N ALA A 217 -14.40 -7.53 14.56
CA ALA A 217 -14.53 -7.54 16.02
C ALA A 217 -14.68 -6.13 16.62
N ALA A 218 -14.20 -5.09 15.92
CA ALA A 218 -14.36 -3.69 16.29
C ALA A 218 -15.63 -3.04 15.72
N ASP A 219 -16.51 -3.80 15.06
CA ASP A 219 -17.82 -3.30 14.64
C ASP A 219 -18.63 -2.88 15.86
N LYS A 220 -19.14 -1.66 15.84
CA LYS A 220 -20.01 -1.13 16.88
C LYS A 220 -21.46 -1.29 16.48
N SER A 221 -22.32 -1.51 17.46
CA SER A 221 -23.77 -1.49 17.28
C SER A 221 -24.27 -0.05 17.04
N GLU A 222 -25.47 0.06 16.48
CA GLU A 222 -26.11 1.37 16.25
C GLU A 222 -26.30 2.19 17.55
N PRO A 223 -26.76 1.64 18.69
CA PRO A 223 -26.88 2.43 19.92
C PRO A 223 -25.54 2.95 20.46
N GLU A 224 -24.47 2.15 20.38
CA GLU A 224 -23.12 2.60 20.77
C GLU A 224 -22.62 3.76 19.90
N MET A 225 -23.03 3.77 18.63
CA MET A 225 -22.64 4.84 17.71
C MET A 225 -23.49 6.09 17.87
N GLU A 226 -24.72 5.99 18.36
CA GLU A 226 -25.60 7.14 18.54
C GLU A 226 -25.01 8.14 19.54
N GLU A 227 -24.45 7.65 20.66
CA GLU A 227 -23.73 8.48 21.62
C GLU A 227 -22.50 9.17 20.98
N VAL A 228 -21.75 8.45 20.16
CA VAL A 228 -20.59 8.99 19.44
C VAL A 228 -21.02 10.08 18.45
N VAL A 229 -22.10 9.84 17.70
CA VAL A 229 -22.62 10.77 16.70
C VAL A 229 -23.19 12.02 17.37
N GLN A 230 -23.87 11.91 18.51
CA GLN A 230 -24.37 13.06 19.29
C GLN A 230 -23.22 13.93 19.82
N ASN A 231 -22.12 13.29 20.25
CA ASN A 231 -20.94 14.00 20.75
C ASN A 231 -20.07 14.60 19.64
N MET A 232 -20.15 14.07 18.42
CA MET A 232 -19.51 14.69 17.27
C MET A 232 -20.22 16.00 16.94
N LYS A 233 -19.57 17.13 17.27
CA LYS A 233 -19.93 18.46 16.78
C LYS A 233 -19.64 18.58 15.27
N VAL A 234 -20.31 17.78 14.44
CA VAL A 234 -20.15 17.86 12.99
C VAL A 234 -20.89 19.11 12.53
N PRO A 235 -20.20 20.16 12.06
CA PRO A 235 -20.91 21.26 11.41
C PRO A 235 -21.67 20.66 10.22
N PRO A 236 -22.95 21.00 10.02
CA PRO A 236 -23.73 20.46 8.91
C PRO A 236 -22.97 20.78 7.62
N ARG A 237 -22.39 19.76 6.99
CA ARG A 237 -21.78 19.93 5.67
C ARG A 237 -22.92 20.42 4.79
N LYS A 238 -22.82 21.64 4.26
CA LYS A 238 -23.73 22.11 3.21
C LYS A 238 -23.69 21.02 2.16
N ILE A 239 -24.80 20.29 2.01
CA ILE A 239 -24.96 19.31 0.94
C ILE A 239 -24.78 20.15 -0.32
N VAL A 240 -23.59 20.10 -0.90
CA VAL A 240 -23.34 20.75 -2.18
C VAL A 240 -24.27 20.01 -3.11
N ALA A 241 -25.34 20.70 -3.53
CA ALA A 241 -26.35 20.12 -4.41
C ALA A 241 -25.62 19.36 -5.51
N PRO A 242 -26.04 18.12 -5.84
CA PRO A 242 -25.37 17.31 -6.85
C PRO A 242 -25.14 18.21 -8.04
N ARG A 243 -23.85 18.42 -8.41
CA ARG A 243 -23.51 19.25 -9.57
C ARG A 243 -24.37 18.71 -10.70
N LYS A 244 -25.26 19.56 -11.25
CA LYS A 244 -26.01 19.19 -12.45
C LYS A 244 -24.98 18.61 -13.42
N PRO A 245 -25.22 17.41 -13.98
CA PRO A 245 -24.32 16.86 -14.97
C PRO A 245 -24.10 17.97 -15.99
N ALA A 246 -22.83 18.28 -16.28
CA ALA A 246 -22.51 19.28 -17.29
C ALA A 246 -23.35 18.95 -18.53
N PRO A 247 -24.01 19.94 -19.15
CA PRO A 247 -24.80 19.70 -20.35
C PRO A 247 -23.93 18.88 -21.29
N ALA A 248 -24.45 17.73 -21.72
CA ALA A 248 -23.75 16.87 -22.66
C ALA A 248 -23.34 17.77 -23.83
N GLN A 249 -22.04 18.03 -23.95
CA GLN A 249 -21.52 18.67 -25.14
C GLN A 249 -21.86 17.67 -26.24
N LEU A 250 -22.84 18.05 -27.07
CA LEU A 250 -23.15 17.37 -28.32
C LEU A 250 -21.80 17.17 -29.01
N ARG A 251 -21.34 15.91 -29.08
CA ARG A 251 -20.23 15.57 -29.95
C ARG A 251 -20.65 16.00 -31.35
N ASN A 252 -19.83 16.83 -31.99
CA ASN A 252 -20.04 17.16 -33.38
C ASN A 252 -19.99 15.84 -34.17
N PRO A 253 -20.98 15.55 -35.02
CA PRO A 253 -21.03 14.34 -35.84
C PRO A 253 -20.03 14.31 -37.01
N ASP A 254 -19.07 15.23 -37.05
CA ASP A 254 -18.13 15.39 -38.17
C ASP A 254 -16.69 14.92 -37.87
N ASP A 255 -16.43 14.34 -36.68
CA ASP A 255 -15.12 13.79 -36.29
C ASP A 255 -15.04 12.24 -36.50
N ASP A 256 -15.66 11.73 -37.57
CA ASP A 256 -15.47 10.35 -38.04
C ASP A 256 -14.22 10.31 -38.95
N ASP A 257 -13.04 10.47 -38.36
CA ASP A 257 -11.78 10.13 -39.03
C ASP A 257 -11.65 8.60 -39.07
N GLU A 258 -11.70 8.11 -40.31
CA GLU A 258 -11.51 6.76 -40.80
C GLU A 258 -10.20 6.13 -40.29
N ILE A 259 -10.23 5.48 -39.12
CA ILE A 259 -9.14 4.61 -38.68
C ILE A 259 -9.28 3.28 -39.43
N ALA A 260 -8.54 3.17 -40.53
CA ALA A 260 -8.28 1.91 -41.21
C ALA A 260 -7.65 0.91 -40.23
N ILE A 261 -8.44 -0.08 -39.82
CA ILE A 261 -7.94 -1.27 -39.13
C ILE A 261 -7.34 -2.16 -40.22
N GLU A 262 -6.02 -2.11 -40.35
CA GLU A 262 -5.30 -3.11 -41.14
C GLU A 262 -5.42 -4.46 -40.43
N ASP A 263 -6.17 -5.34 -41.10
CA ASP A 263 -6.42 -6.74 -40.80
C ASP A 263 -5.11 -7.54 -40.93
N SER A 264 -4.36 -7.65 -39.83
CA SER A 264 -3.16 -8.47 -39.76
C SER A 264 -3.48 -9.85 -39.17
N GLY A 265 -3.79 -10.77 -40.07
CA GLY A 265 -3.21 -12.11 -40.10
C GLY A 265 -3.58 -13.06 -38.96
N ASP A 266 -4.47 -13.98 -39.29
CA ASP A 266 -4.70 -15.24 -38.60
C ASP A 266 -3.39 -16.05 -38.46
N GLU A 267 -2.81 -16.11 -37.27
CA GLU A 267 -1.81 -17.11 -36.92
C GLU A 267 -2.50 -18.39 -36.42
N GLU A 268 -2.67 -19.28 -37.39
CA GLU A 268 -3.05 -20.68 -37.30
C GLU A 268 -2.17 -21.44 -36.29
N TRP A 269 -2.68 -21.66 -35.07
CA TRP A 269 -2.04 -22.56 -34.10
C TRP A 269 -2.23 -24.00 -34.54
N ASN A 270 -1.24 -24.52 -35.26
CA ASN A 270 -1.05 -25.94 -35.54
C ASN A 270 -1.02 -26.73 -34.22
N SER A 271 -1.99 -27.61 -34.06
CA SER A 271 -2.01 -28.67 -33.06
C SER A 271 -1.61 -29.99 -33.72
N ASP A 272 -0.30 -30.22 -33.80
CA ASP A 272 0.37 -31.51 -33.99
C ASP A 272 1.47 -31.53 -32.92
N GLY A 273 1.76 -32.55 -32.13
CA GLY A 273 1.36 -33.94 -32.07
C GLY A 273 2.39 -34.65 -31.18
N ASP A 274 1.92 -35.66 -30.47
CA ASP A 274 2.63 -36.89 -30.10
C ASP A 274 3.72 -36.97 -29.02
N ALA A 275 3.59 -38.12 -28.31
CA ALA A 275 4.50 -38.91 -27.48
C ALA A 275 4.47 -38.70 -25.96
#